data_AF-A0A6P6N788-F1
#
_entry.id   AF-A0A6P6N788-F1
#
_cell.length_a   1.000
_cell.length_b   1.000
_cell.length_c   1.000
_cell.angle_alpha   90.00
_cell.angle_beta   90.00
_cell.angle_gamma   90.00
#
_symmetry.space_group_name_H-M   'P 1'
#
loop_
_entity.id
_entity.type
_entity.pdbx_description
1 polymer ?
#
loop_
_entity_poly.entity_id
_entity_poly.type
_entity_poly.pdbx_seq_one_letter_code
_entity_poly.pdbx_strand_id
1 'polypeptide(L)'
;MTASPRDDMDTTSRSVEPSTQPLKLKNQEPSDSVLEKHPVPTQMPLLQQPLFKKLLWRRKRDLHKRQKRGASEKVCSGVTESAQLVSTTNEMYNWILSVPSNSINMIFQEVLVDLNSKNERGLYQSRIKATVGGRPLTFYSLVGLENEAFYRSMPRIIAVAFGALKT
;
A
#
# COMPACT_ATOMS: atom_id res chain seq x y z
N MET A 1 -42.32 -34.11 57.64
CA MET A 1 -42.91 -35.12 56.75
C MET A 1 -43.79 -34.41 55.75
N THR A 2 -43.92 -34.98 54.54
CA THR A 2 -44.57 -34.49 53.29
C THR A 2 -43.69 -33.53 52.46
N ALA A 3 -42.92 -33.98 51.46
CA ALA A 3 -43.18 -34.71 50.19
C ALA A 3 -43.10 -33.74 48.99
N SER A 4 -41.98 -33.80 48.28
CA SER A 4 -41.84 -33.36 46.88
C SER A 4 -42.69 -34.24 45.95
N PRO A 5 -43.01 -33.73 44.75
CA PRO A 5 -42.99 -34.53 43.55
C PRO A 5 -41.84 -34.09 42.63
N ARG A 6 -41.19 -35.11 42.06
CA ARG A 6 -40.31 -35.05 40.90
C ARG A 6 -41.19 -34.98 39.65
N ASP A 7 -40.79 -34.19 38.67
CA ASP A 7 -41.16 -34.43 37.27
C ASP A 7 -39.87 -34.60 36.47
N ASP A 8 -39.82 -35.76 35.80
CA ASP A 8 -38.76 -36.28 34.97
C ASP A 8 -38.82 -35.72 33.55
N MET A 9 -37.64 -35.67 32.92
CA MET A 9 -37.35 -35.91 31.49
C MET A 9 -38.36 -35.45 30.43
N ASP A 10 -37.89 -34.54 29.56
CA ASP A 10 -37.84 -34.92 28.16
C ASP A 10 -36.65 -34.32 27.40
N THR A 11 -36.00 -35.21 26.67
CA THR A 11 -34.83 -34.99 25.82
C THR A 11 -35.30 -34.39 24.49
N THR A 12 -34.78 -33.24 24.09
CA THR A 12 -34.80 -32.85 22.67
C THR A 12 -33.50 -32.13 22.32
N SER A 13 -32.56 -32.97 21.88
CA SER A 13 -31.33 -32.58 21.18
C SER A 13 -31.71 -32.03 19.79
N ARG A 14 -31.77 -30.71 19.63
CA ARG A 14 -31.86 -30.10 18.30
C ARG A 14 -30.46 -29.87 17.76
N SER A 15 -29.93 -30.90 17.11
CA SER A 15 -28.74 -30.81 16.26
C SER A 15 -29.05 -29.88 15.09
N VAL A 16 -28.31 -28.78 14.96
CA VAL A 16 -28.34 -27.90 13.77
C VAL A 16 -27.08 -28.20 12.98
N GLU A 17 -27.24 -29.05 11.97
CA GLU A 17 -26.19 -29.37 11.00
C GLU A 17 -25.99 -28.19 10.01
N PRO A 18 -24.75 -27.81 9.68
CA PRO A 18 -24.49 -26.75 8.71
C PRO A 18 -24.66 -27.28 7.28
N SER A 19 -25.70 -26.79 6.59
CA SER A 19 -25.92 -27.07 5.17
C SER A 19 -24.83 -26.44 4.32
N THR A 20 -23.98 -27.31 3.77
CA THR A 20 -22.93 -26.99 2.81
C THR A 20 -23.52 -26.95 1.40
N GLN A 21 -23.63 -25.76 0.80
CA GLN A 21 -23.87 -25.61 -0.64
C GLN A 21 -22.62 -25.06 -1.33
N PRO A 22 -22.03 -25.78 -2.30
CA PRO A 22 -20.90 -25.27 -3.07
C PRO A 22 -21.38 -24.34 -4.19
N LEU A 23 -20.87 -23.11 -4.19
CA LEU A 23 -21.01 -22.13 -5.27
C LEU A 23 -20.43 -22.71 -6.58
N LYS A 24 -21.29 -22.86 -7.59
CA LYS A 24 -20.93 -23.36 -8.93
C LYS A 24 -20.12 -22.30 -9.69
N LEU A 25 -18.85 -22.61 -9.93
CA LEU A 25 -17.97 -21.93 -10.87
C LEU A 25 -18.46 -22.19 -12.31
N LYS A 26 -18.80 -21.15 -13.07
CA LYS A 26 -19.16 -21.26 -14.49
C LYS A 26 -17.91 -21.04 -15.33
N ASN A 27 -17.27 -22.13 -15.73
CA ASN A 27 -16.21 -22.15 -16.73
C ASN A 27 -16.85 -22.15 -18.12
N GLN A 28 -16.44 -21.24 -18.99
CA GLN A 28 -16.85 -21.17 -20.38
C GLN A 28 -15.58 -21.31 -21.23
N GLU A 29 -15.48 -22.43 -21.94
CA GLU A 29 -14.41 -22.75 -22.90
C GLU A 29 -15.02 -22.91 -24.31
N PRO A 30 -14.20 -22.92 -25.37
CA PRO A 30 -14.43 -22.15 -26.59
C PRO A 30 -14.90 -23.02 -27.76
N SER A 31 -15.61 -22.40 -28.70
CA SER A 31 -16.01 -23.04 -29.95
C SER A 31 -15.00 -22.73 -31.06
N ASP A 32 -14.29 -23.76 -31.51
CA ASP A 32 -13.59 -23.80 -32.79
C ASP A 32 -14.58 -23.69 -33.95
N SER A 33 -14.20 -23.01 -35.04
CA SER A 33 -14.16 -23.63 -36.38
C SER A 33 -13.76 -22.66 -37.50
N VAL A 34 -12.72 -23.08 -38.24
CA VAL A 34 -12.56 -23.05 -39.71
C VAL A 34 -11.77 -21.89 -40.35
N LEU A 35 -10.67 -22.35 -40.98
CA LEU A 35 -9.75 -21.72 -41.90
C LEU A 35 -10.43 -21.36 -43.24
N GLU A 36 -10.22 -20.14 -43.75
CA GLU A 36 -10.19 -19.89 -45.20
C GLU A 36 -9.22 -18.74 -45.54
N LYS A 37 -8.43 -18.90 -46.60
CA LYS A 37 -7.25 -18.09 -46.93
C LYS A 37 -7.48 -17.14 -48.14
N HIS A 38 -7.15 -15.85 -47.94
CA HIS A 38 -6.57 -14.84 -48.87
C HIS A 38 -7.39 -14.30 -50.08
N PRO A 39 -7.04 -13.13 -50.70
CA PRO A 39 -6.18 -11.99 -50.31
C PRO A 39 -6.83 -10.58 -50.45
N VAL A 40 -6.06 -9.57 -50.02
CA VAL A 40 -6.29 -8.10 -50.02
C VAL A 40 -6.46 -7.48 -51.43
N PRO A 41 -7.15 -6.33 -51.55
CA PRO A 41 -6.48 -5.19 -52.19
C PRO A 41 -6.62 -3.89 -51.39
N THR A 42 -5.45 -3.35 -51.05
CA THR A 42 -5.20 -2.00 -50.54
C THR A 42 -5.48 -1.00 -51.66
N GLN A 43 -6.41 -0.07 -51.43
CA GLN A 43 -6.41 1.22 -52.13
C GLN A 43 -6.62 2.35 -51.12
N MET A 44 -5.55 3.10 -50.87
CA MET A 44 -5.59 4.41 -50.25
C MET A 44 -5.67 5.47 -51.36
N PRO A 45 -6.56 6.48 -51.28
CA PRO A 45 -6.61 7.52 -52.29
C PRO A 45 -5.38 8.42 -52.22
N LEU A 46 -4.81 8.68 -53.38
CA LEU A 46 -3.60 9.46 -53.62
C LEU A 46 -3.93 10.96 -53.50
N LEU A 47 -3.84 11.52 -52.29
CA LEU A 47 -3.96 12.96 -52.05
C LEU A 47 -2.60 13.67 -52.17
N GLN A 48 -2.44 14.38 -53.29
CA GLN A 48 -1.64 15.59 -53.55
C GLN A 48 -0.41 15.86 -52.65
N GLN A 49 0.78 15.57 -53.18
CA GLN A 49 2.07 15.57 -52.46
C GLN A 49 3.03 16.79 -52.55
N PRO A 50 2.73 18.01 -53.08
CA PRO A 50 3.77 19.04 -53.10
C PRO A 50 3.81 19.96 -51.86
N LEU A 51 2.69 20.20 -51.17
CA LEU A 51 2.64 21.19 -50.08
C LEU A 51 3.05 20.64 -48.70
N PHE A 52 2.68 19.40 -48.38
CA PHE A 52 3.02 18.78 -47.09
C PHE A 52 4.52 18.59 -46.90
N LYS A 53 5.26 18.26 -47.97
CA LYS A 53 6.71 18.09 -47.92
C LYS A 53 7.37 19.40 -47.48
N LYS A 54 6.99 20.55 -48.05
CA LYS A 54 7.59 21.85 -47.70
C LYS A 54 7.34 22.28 -46.24
N LEU A 55 6.17 21.98 -45.68
CA LEU A 55 5.87 22.23 -44.26
C LEU A 55 6.70 21.34 -43.33
N LEU A 56 6.85 20.05 -43.65
CA LEU A 56 7.71 19.13 -42.90
C LEU A 56 9.19 19.57 -42.94
N TRP A 57 9.68 20.03 -44.10
CA TRP A 57 11.05 20.54 -44.23
C TRP A 57 11.30 21.86 -43.49
N ARG A 58 10.29 22.74 -43.34
CA ARG A 58 10.41 23.94 -42.48
C ARG A 58 10.44 23.54 -41.00
N ARG A 59 9.51 22.68 -40.56
CA ARG A 59 9.41 22.22 -39.16
C ARG A 59 10.68 21.50 -38.68
N LYS A 60 11.30 20.71 -39.56
CA LYS A 60 12.57 20.00 -39.24
C LYS A 60 13.77 20.95 -39.16
N ARG A 61 13.78 22.03 -39.95
CA ARG A 61 14.82 23.07 -39.89
C ARG A 61 14.72 23.92 -38.62
N ASP A 62 13.51 24.21 -38.14
CA ASP A 62 13.33 24.99 -36.91
C ASP A 62 13.68 24.19 -35.64
N LEU A 63 13.45 22.87 -35.65
CA LEU A 63 13.90 21.96 -34.58
C LEU A 63 15.43 21.85 -34.51
N HIS A 64 16.10 21.67 -35.65
CA HIS A 64 17.57 21.64 -35.68
C HIS A 64 18.20 23.02 -35.39
N LYS A 65 17.50 24.12 -35.71
CA LYS A 65 17.97 25.48 -35.41
C LYS A 65 17.85 25.83 -33.91
N ARG A 66 16.97 25.16 -33.16
CA ARG A 66 16.95 25.22 -31.69
C ARG A 66 18.00 24.33 -31.03
N GLN A 67 18.63 23.41 -31.75
CA GLN A 67 19.48 22.39 -31.11
C GLN A 67 20.95 22.80 -30.90
N LYS A 68 21.49 23.87 -31.52
CA LYS A 68 22.88 24.27 -31.23
C LYS A 68 23.14 25.78 -31.36
N ARG A 69 23.05 26.50 -30.23
CA ARG A 69 24.02 27.54 -29.85
C ARG A 69 23.90 27.80 -28.35
N GLY A 70 24.90 27.34 -27.64
CA GLY A 70 24.97 27.36 -26.18
C GLY A 70 25.85 26.20 -25.74
N ALA A 71 27.14 26.28 -26.04
CA ALA A 71 28.13 25.75 -25.11
C ALA A 71 27.93 26.54 -23.81
N SER A 72 26.95 26.13 -23.04
CA SER A 72 26.66 26.64 -21.72
C SER A 72 27.13 25.54 -20.81
N GLU A 73 28.35 25.67 -20.32
CA GLU A 73 28.85 25.00 -19.11
C GLU A 73 27.93 25.20 -17.89
N LYS A 74 26.87 25.99 -18.04
CA LYS A 74 25.82 26.19 -17.05
C LYS A 74 24.82 25.06 -17.20
N VAL A 75 25.05 24.00 -16.41
CA VAL A 75 24.03 23.03 -15.99
C VAL A 75 22.73 23.80 -15.72
N CYS A 76 21.61 23.31 -16.24
CA CYS A 76 20.31 23.95 -16.00
C CYS A 76 20.08 24.05 -14.49
N SER A 77 19.99 25.26 -13.94
CA SER A 77 20.06 25.50 -12.49
C SER A 77 19.03 24.69 -11.69
N GLY A 78 17.81 24.53 -12.22
CA GLY A 78 16.77 23.71 -11.60
C GLY A 78 17.11 22.22 -11.52
N VAL A 79 17.93 21.70 -12.45
CA VAL A 79 18.42 20.31 -12.40
C VAL A 79 19.48 20.16 -11.32
N THR A 80 20.35 21.16 -11.14
CA THR A 80 21.39 21.15 -10.10
C THR A 80 20.77 21.21 -8.70
N GLU A 81 19.79 22.10 -8.50
CA GLU A 81 19.02 22.21 -7.26
C GLU A 81 18.26 20.92 -6.94
N SER A 82 17.60 20.33 -7.95
CA SER A 82 16.87 19.07 -7.79
C SER A 82 17.81 17.90 -7.47
N ALA A 83 18.97 17.82 -8.13
CA ALA A 83 19.97 16.79 -7.88
C ALA A 83 20.53 16.89 -6.46
N GLN A 84 20.78 18.12 -5.99
CA GLN A 84 21.21 18.36 -4.61
C GLN A 84 20.12 17.95 -3.61
N LEU A 85 18.86 18.30 -3.85
CA LEU A 85 17.75 17.88 -2.99
C LEU A 85 17.62 16.36 -2.90
N VAL A 86 17.74 15.65 -4.03
CA VAL A 86 17.72 14.18 -4.06
C VAL A 86 18.91 13.59 -3.30
N SER A 87 20.12 14.13 -3.49
CA SER A 87 21.30 13.67 -2.74
C SER A 87 21.11 13.83 -1.24
N THR A 88 20.72 15.03 -0.79
CA THR A 88 20.46 15.32 0.62
C THR A 88 19.36 14.43 1.18
N THR A 89 18.27 14.21 0.43
CA THR A 89 17.17 13.33 0.85
C THR A 89 17.64 11.89 0.98
N ASN A 90 18.42 11.40 0.01
CA ASN A 90 18.98 10.07 0.04
C ASN A 90 19.88 9.88 1.26
N GLU A 91 20.81 10.81 1.51
CA GLU A 91 21.67 10.80 2.69
C GLU A 91 20.88 10.83 4.01
N MET A 92 19.84 11.66 4.11
CA MET A 92 18.99 11.76 5.30
C MET A 92 18.20 10.47 5.61
N TYR A 93 17.75 9.74 4.59
CA TYR A 93 16.86 8.58 4.75
C TYR A 93 17.51 7.23 4.43
N ASN A 94 18.79 7.20 4.04
CA ASN A 94 19.56 5.98 3.76
C ASN A 94 19.52 4.98 4.92
N TRP A 95 19.42 5.46 6.16
CA TRP A 95 19.33 4.59 7.33
C TRP A 95 18.08 3.70 7.29
N ILE A 96 16.96 4.16 6.73
CA ILE A 96 15.70 3.39 6.63
C ILE A 96 15.91 2.14 5.78
N LEU A 97 16.61 2.30 4.65
CA LEU A 97 16.93 1.18 3.74
C LEU A 97 17.98 0.24 4.33
N SER A 98 18.75 0.71 5.30
CA SER A 98 19.81 -0.05 5.96
C SER A 98 19.28 -0.89 7.14
N VAL A 99 18.00 -0.73 7.53
CA VAL A 99 17.40 -1.52 8.62
C VAL A 99 17.23 -2.98 8.17
N PRO A 100 17.89 -3.95 8.84
CA PRO A 100 17.74 -5.37 8.51
C PRO A 100 16.30 -5.84 8.69
N SER A 101 15.77 -6.64 7.76
CA SER A 101 14.37 -7.11 7.79
C SER A 101 14.04 -7.91 9.06
N ASN A 102 14.99 -8.67 9.59
CA ASN A 102 14.87 -9.39 10.86
C ASN A 102 14.77 -8.48 12.09
N SER A 103 15.16 -7.21 11.97
CA SER A 103 15.07 -6.20 13.02
C SER A 103 13.79 -5.34 12.94
N ILE A 104 13.00 -5.49 11.87
CA ILE A 104 11.69 -4.83 11.69
C ILE A 104 10.62 -5.62 12.44
N ASN A 105 10.86 -5.84 13.73
CA ASN A 105 9.89 -6.41 14.62
C ASN A 105 9.76 -5.54 15.87
N MET A 106 8.53 -5.47 16.35
CA MET A 106 8.20 -4.88 17.63
C MET A 106 7.47 -5.94 18.44
N ILE A 107 8.07 -6.33 19.57
CA ILE A 107 7.52 -7.34 20.47
C ILE A 107 7.06 -6.63 21.73
N PHE A 108 5.76 -6.59 21.96
CA PHE A 108 5.19 -6.06 23.18
C PHE A 108 5.47 -7.00 24.35
N GLN A 109 6.08 -6.47 25.40
CA GLN A 109 6.31 -7.20 26.65
C GLN A 109 5.17 -6.93 27.63
N GLU A 110 4.78 -5.66 27.74
CA GLU A 110 3.75 -5.21 28.67
C GLU A 110 3.06 -3.97 28.10
N VAL A 111 1.73 -3.92 28.22
CA VAL A 111 0.92 -2.76 27.88
C VAL A 111 -0.01 -2.47 29.05
N LEU A 112 0.30 -1.42 29.81
CA LEU A 112 -0.52 -0.96 30.93
C LEU A 112 -1.39 0.19 30.47
N VAL A 113 -2.70 0.09 30.68
CA VAL A 113 -3.68 1.06 30.19
C VAL A 113 -4.45 1.64 31.37
N ASP A 114 -4.60 2.96 31.39
CA ASP A 114 -5.47 3.65 32.36
C ASP A 114 -6.90 3.71 31.83
N LEU A 115 -7.77 2.85 32.35
CA LEU A 115 -9.17 2.75 31.94
C LEU A 115 -10.00 3.99 32.27
N ASN A 116 -9.54 4.85 33.18
CA ASN A 116 -10.23 6.08 33.55
C ASN A 116 -9.89 7.26 32.62
N SER A 117 -9.01 7.05 31.64
CA SER A 117 -8.45 8.09 30.77
C SER A 117 -9.02 8.11 29.35
N LYS A 118 -10.19 7.48 29.12
CA LYS A 118 -10.81 7.40 27.78
C LYS A 118 -11.07 8.80 27.22
N ASN A 119 -10.54 9.08 26.04
CA ASN A 119 -10.84 10.32 25.32
C ASN A 119 -12.05 10.16 24.38
N GLU A 120 -12.48 11.27 23.79
CA GLU A 120 -13.58 11.32 22.80
C GLU A 120 -13.36 10.43 21.57
N ARG A 121 -12.10 10.08 21.28
CA ARG A 121 -11.71 9.22 20.15
C ARG A 121 -11.64 7.73 20.52
N GLY A 122 -12.05 7.36 21.74
CA GLY A 122 -12.00 5.99 22.23
C GLY A 122 -10.60 5.47 22.57
N LEU A 123 -9.62 6.36 22.75
CA LEU A 123 -8.25 6.01 23.13
C LEU A 123 -8.02 6.26 24.62
N TYR A 124 -7.22 5.38 25.22
CA TYR A 124 -6.81 5.44 26.61
C TYR A 124 -5.32 5.75 26.70
N GLN A 125 -4.90 6.44 27.75
CA GLN A 125 -3.49 6.59 28.08
C GLN A 125 -2.90 5.23 28.45
N SER A 126 -1.68 4.99 27.98
CA SER A 126 -0.99 3.73 28.20
C SER A 126 0.51 3.92 28.36
N ARG A 127 1.12 3.02 29.13
CA ARG A 127 2.55 2.78 29.17
C ARG A 127 2.84 1.47 28.46
N ILE A 128 3.69 1.51 27.45
CA ILE A 128 4.06 0.39 26.61
C ILE A 128 5.52 0.06 26.87
N LYS A 129 5.81 -1.21 27.20
CA LYS A 129 7.15 -1.80 27.18
C LYS A 129 7.23 -2.78 26.02
N ALA A 130 8.20 -2.58 25.14
CA ALA A 130 8.39 -3.43 23.97
C ALA A 130 9.88 -3.59 23.66
N THR A 131 10.20 -4.59 22.86
CA THR A 131 11.51 -4.73 22.21
C THR A 131 11.36 -4.36 20.74
N VAL A 132 12.19 -3.44 20.25
CA VAL A 132 12.23 -3.03 18.84
C VAL A 132 13.64 -3.28 18.31
N GLY A 133 13.79 -4.09 17.26
CA GLY A 133 15.11 -4.42 16.70
C GLY A 133 16.08 -5.02 17.72
N GLY A 134 15.58 -5.82 18.66
CA GLY A 134 16.35 -6.41 19.76
C GLY A 134 16.66 -5.47 20.93
N ARG A 135 16.21 -4.21 20.89
CA ARG A 135 16.46 -3.21 21.96
C ARG A 135 15.20 -2.97 22.79
N PRO A 136 15.29 -2.96 24.14
CA PRO A 136 14.16 -2.63 24.98
C PRO A 136 13.81 -1.14 24.85
N LEU A 137 12.52 -0.85 24.73
CA LEU A 137 11.95 0.49 24.60
C LEU A 137 10.72 0.60 25.49
N THR A 138 10.65 1.67 26.29
CA THR A 138 9.46 1.99 27.10
C THR A 138 8.99 3.39 26.73
N PHE A 139 7.70 3.54 26.43
CA PHE A 139 7.13 4.83 26.06
C PHE A 139 5.65 4.92 26.43
N TYR A 140 5.13 6.15 26.43
CA TYR A 140 3.71 6.42 26.66
C TYR A 140 3.01 6.67 25.32
N SER A 141 1.81 6.12 25.18
CA SER A 141 1.00 6.31 23.97
C SER A 141 -0.50 6.27 24.30
N LEU A 142 -1.30 6.61 23.31
CA LEU A 142 -2.74 6.42 23.34
C LEU A 142 -3.10 5.12 22.63
N VAL A 143 -3.80 4.21 23.31
CA VAL A 143 -4.18 2.88 22.81
C VAL A 143 -5.70 2.77 22.76
N GLY A 144 -6.23 2.32 21.63
CA GLY A 144 -7.64 1.96 21.50
C GLY A 144 -7.83 0.49 21.86
N LEU A 145 -8.75 0.20 22.78
CA LEU A 145 -9.10 -1.17 23.17
C LEU A 145 -10.21 -1.76 22.29
N GLU A 146 -11.03 -0.89 21.70
CA GLU A 146 -12.08 -1.25 20.75
C GLU A 146 -11.52 -1.28 19.32
N ASN A 147 -12.03 -2.14 18.45
CA ASN A 147 -11.54 -2.29 17.07
C ASN A 147 -11.51 -0.95 16.31
N GLU A 148 -12.55 -0.13 16.44
CA GLU A 148 -12.68 1.18 15.77
C GLU A 148 -11.62 2.21 16.21
N ALA A 149 -11.17 2.10 17.46
CA ALA A 149 -10.17 2.98 18.06
C ALA A 149 -8.76 2.40 17.94
N PHE A 150 -8.62 1.08 17.91
CA PHE A 150 -7.34 0.37 17.88
C PHE A 150 -6.46 0.81 16.70
N TYR A 151 -7.01 0.84 15.49
CA TYR A 151 -6.26 1.27 14.30
C TYR A 151 -5.78 2.72 14.37
N ARG A 152 -6.41 3.57 15.20
CA ARG A 152 -5.99 4.95 15.41
C ARG A 152 -4.77 5.06 16.32
N SER A 153 -4.48 4.04 17.13
CA SER A 153 -3.28 3.99 17.99
C SER A 153 -2.01 3.63 17.21
N MET A 154 -2.15 2.80 16.18
CA MET A 154 -1.03 2.17 15.48
C MET A 154 -0.07 3.16 14.81
N PRO A 155 -0.51 4.20 14.08
CA PRO A 155 0.41 5.13 13.43
C PRO A 155 1.41 5.74 14.41
N ARG A 156 0.97 6.08 15.62
CA ARG A 156 1.83 6.68 16.65
C ARG A 156 2.79 5.66 17.25
N ILE A 157 2.31 4.44 17.53
CA ILE A 157 3.13 3.35 18.06
C ILE A 157 4.24 2.99 17.06
N ILE A 158 3.89 2.85 15.78
CA ILE A 158 4.82 2.53 14.70
C ILE A 158 5.85 3.65 14.51
N ALA A 159 5.43 4.92 14.56
CA ALA A 159 6.36 6.05 14.45
C ALA A 159 7.41 6.04 15.57
N VAL A 160 7.00 5.71 16.80
CA VAL A 160 7.93 5.57 17.94
C VAL A 160 8.89 4.40 17.72
N ALA A 161 8.40 3.26 17.22
CA ALA A 161 9.24 2.11 16.89
C ALA A 161 10.29 2.44 15.81
N PHE A 162 9.91 3.13 14.73
CA PHE A 162 10.86 3.58 13.71
C PHE A 162 11.93 4.51 14.28
N GLY A 163 11.57 5.39 15.20
CA GLY A 163 12.53 6.25 15.90
C GLY A 163 13.61 5.45 16.65
N ALA A 164 13.25 4.28 17.20
CA ALA A 164 14.20 3.41 17.91
C ALA A 164 15.13 2.60 16.98
N LEU A 165 14.80 2.47 15.70
CA LEU A 165 15.62 1.79 14.68
C LEU A 165 16.66 2.73 14.06
N LYS A 166 16.52 4.05 14.25
CA LYS A 166 17.47 5.04 13.76
C LYS A 166 18.71 5.03 14.66
N THR A 167 19.82 4.48 14.15
CA THR A 167 21.13 4.40 14.82
C THR A 167 22.25 4.74 13.86
#